data_AF-A0A7C5NJ63-F1
#
_entry.id   AF-A0A7C5NJ63-F1
#
_cell.length_a   1.000
_cell.length_b   1.000
_cell.length_c   1.000
_cell.angle_alpha   90.00
_cell.angle_beta   90.00
_cell.angle_gamma   90.00
#
_symmetry.space_group_name_H-M   'P 1'
#
loop_
_entity.id
_entity.type
_entity.pdbx_description
1 polymer ?
#
loop_
_entity_poly.entity_id
_entity_poly.type
_entity_poly.pdbx_seq_one_letter_code
_entity_poly.pdbx_strand_id
1 'polypeptide(L)'
;MKNLKFILFFALVISLSACGDSGNSSASSDTKTPEKIAIDESPNTTNTSNENSPTSTSSDVEKSEQTDSQTKEQEATKLTKKDAPSTTKEKVKKLEEKVKTATPKLTEKKTELETKIQKEVINNNTTTTTPIEKKVEKTVETKKDNIIPAKTKIKEEVKKDTPKKPAFSHSSWDALLKKNVTSSGKVNYKGFKADLPKLRAYLKLLAKNPVQADWSKNKKMAYWINAYNAYTVKLILDNYPTASITKLEGGKPWDKKWIKLNGKTYSLNNIENDILRPQFKDARIHFAVNCAAKSCPPILNRAWTVNNLNSNFEKRAKQFINDTKYNQIAADKIKVSKIFEWYASDFGNLINFLNKYSNTKINSDAKVEYLDYNWNLNE
;
A
#
# COMPACT_ATOMS: atom_id res chain seq x y z
N MET A 1 6.28 -51.33 -10.44
CA MET A 1 4.90 -51.87 -10.37
C MET A 1 3.91 -50.71 -10.23
N LYS A 2 2.69 -50.83 -10.79
CA LYS A 2 1.49 -49.98 -10.56
C LYS A 2 1.76 -48.47 -10.34
N ASN A 3 1.80 -47.64 -11.38
CA ASN A 3 0.62 -47.09 -12.10
C ASN A 3 -0.56 -46.68 -11.21
N LEU A 4 -0.86 -45.38 -11.17
CA LEU A 4 -2.18 -44.86 -11.55
C LEU A 4 -2.07 -43.42 -12.09
N LYS A 5 -2.66 -43.16 -13.26
CA LYS A 5 -2.85 -41.80 -13.80
C LYS A 5 -4.24 -41.33 -13.38
N PHE A 6 -4.42 -40.04 -13.08
CA PHE A 6 -5.76 -39.45 -13.05
C PHE A 6 -5.94 -38.56 -14.28
N ILE A 7 -6.74 -39.05 -15.23
CA ILE A 7 -7.19 -38.31 -16.41
C ILE A 7 -8.63 -37.91 -16.12
N LEU A 8 -8.95 -36.63 -16.24
CA LEU A 8 -10.34 -36.18 -16.26
C LEU A 8 -10.64 -35.59 -17.63
N PHE A 9 -11.48 -36.28 -18.39
CA PHE A 9 -12.10 -35.71 -19.59
C PHE A 9 -13.03 -34.56 -19.18
N PHE A 10 -13.09 -33.52 -20.01
CA PHE A 10 -14.30 -32.72 -20.14
C PHE A 10 -14.62 -32.58 -21.63
N ALA A 11 -15.86 -32.86 -22.00
CA ALA A 11 -16.24 -33.03 -23.39
C ALA A 11 -16.41 -31.69 -24.12
N LEU A 12 -16.02 -31.70 -25.40
CA LEU A 12 -16.31 -30.65 -26.36
C LEU A 12 -17.80 -30.71 -26.74
N VAL A 13 -18.51 -29.60 -26.62
CA VAL A 13 -19.84 -29.40 -27.25
C VAL A 13 -19.74 -28.16 -28.12
N ILE A 14 -19.96 -28.33 -29.43
CA ILE A 14 -20.00 -27.26 -30.41
C ILE A 14 -21.45 -27.00 -30.76
N SER A 15 -21.87 -25.74 -30.65
CA SER A 15 -23.08 -25.22 -31.29
C SER A 15 -22.70 -23.99 -32.11
N LEU A 16 -22.71 -24.13 -33.43
CA LEU A 16 -22.51 -23.04 -34.38
C LEU A 16 -23.84 -22.37 -34.73
N SER A 17 -23.81 -21.06 -34.94
CA SER A 17 -24.83 -20.30 -35.69
C SER A 17 -24.17 -19.03 -36.23
N ALA A 18 -24.45 -18.70 -37.50
CA ALA A 18 -23.81 -17.64 -38.26
C ALA A 18 -24.75 -17.12 -39.37
N CYS A 19 -24.33 -16.06 -40.09
CA CYS A 19 -25.11 -15.24 -41.04
C CYS A 19 -26.23 -14.41 -40.38
N GLY A 20 -26.59 -13.21 -40.86
CA GLY A 20 -26.00 -12.26 -41.84
C GLY A 20 -26.32 -10.82 -41.34
N ASP A 21 -25.67 -9.72 -41.73
CA ASP A 21 -25.17 -9.19 -43.03
C ASP A 21 -26.13 -8.17 -43.69
N SER A 22 -25.57 -7.14 -44.36
CA SER A 22 -26.21 -5.86 -44.81
C SER A 22 -26.77 -4.99 -43.66
N GLY A 23 -26.99 -3.67 -43.72
CA GLY A 23 -26.95 -2.61 -44.76
C GLY A 23 -28.00 -1.54 -44.35
N ASN A 24 -28.05 -0.26 -44.78
CA ASN A 24 -27.18 0.64 -45.56
C ASN A 24 -27.68 2.11 -45.38
N SER A 25 -26.78 3.11 -45.42
CA SER A 25 -27.01 4.58 -45.64
C SER A 25 -28.08 5.30 -44.76
N SER A 26 -28.37 6.62 -44.86
CA SER A 26 -27.77 7.78 -45.56
C SER A 26 -28.05 9.09 -44.78
N ALA A 27 -27.40 10.19 -45.18
CA ALA A 27 -27.44 11.50 -44.52
C ALA A 27 -28.64 12.41 -44.86
N SER A 28 -28.94 13.35 -43.95
CA SER A 28 -29.15 14.81 -44.18
C SER A 28 -28.88 15.51 -42.83
N SER A 29 -28.26 16.68 -42.70
CA SER A 29 -28.68 18.04 -43.12
C SER A 29 -30.03 18.46 -42.49
N ASP A 30 -30.23 19.67 -41.96
CA ASP A 30 -29.54 20.93 -42.27
C ASP A 30 -29.29 21.90 -41.09
N THR A 31 -28.57 22.98 -41.40
CA THR A 31 -28.25 24.08 -40.47
C THR A 31 -29.38 25.11 -40.35
N LYS A 32 -29.56 25.72 -39.15
CA LYS A 32 -29.49 27.20 -38.97
C LYS A 32 -29.65 27.67 -37.52
N THR A 33 -28.78 28.61 -37.15
CA THR A 33 -28.91 29.60 -36.07
C THR A 33 -28.01 30.75 -36.54
N PRO A 34 -28.51 32.00 -36.70
CA PRO A 34 -28.56 32.89 -35.54
C PRO A 34 -29.70 33.92 -35.54
N GLU A 35 -29.99 34.48 -34.36
CA GLU A 35 -30.20 35.93 -34.22
C GLU A 35 -29.77 36.40 -32.82
N LYS A 36 -29.48 37.69 -32.66
CA LYS A 36 -28.88 38.28 -31.45
C LYS A 36 -29.26 39.76 -31.35
N ILE A 37 -30.03 40.14 -30.33
CA ILE A 37 -30.40 41.54 -30.04
C ILE A 37 -30.21 41.82 -28.54
N ALA A 38 -29.45 42.88 -28.24
CA ALA A 38 -29.60 43.75 -27.05
C ALA A 38 -30.24 45.06 -27.59
N ILE A 39 -30.91 45.93 -26.82
CA ILE A 39 -30.45 46.80 -25.72
C ILE A 39 -31.68 47.49 -25.07
N ASP A 40 -31.69 48.05 -23.86
CA ASP A 40 -30.95 47.81 -22.59
C ASP A 40 -31.68 48.65 -21.48
N GLU A 41 -30.95 49.23 -20.52
CA GLU A 41 -31.36 50.27 -19.55
C GLU A 41 -32.15 49.87 -18.28
N SER A 42 -31.96 50.73 -17.26
CA SER A 42 -32.47 50.65 -15.88
C SER A 42 -33.16 51.98 -15.53
N PRO A 43 -33.91 52.07 -14.42
CA PRO A 43 -33.45 53.04 -13.42
C PRO A 43 -33.52 52.55 -11.96
N ASN A 44 -32.87 53.32 -11.08
CA ASN A 44 -32.68 53.07 -9.65
C ASN A 44 -33.30 54.19 -8.80
N THR A 45 -34.02 53.85 -7.72
CA THR A 45 -34.39 54.78 -6.62
C THR A 45 -34.59 54.07 -5.26
N THR A 46 -33.52 54.03 -4.46
CA THR A 46 -33.42 54.57 -3.06
C THR A 46 -34.50 54.37 -1.97
N ASN A 47 -34.01 54.23 -0.71
CA ASN A 47 -34.63 54.58 0.60
C ASN A 47 -35.64 53.57 1.23
N THR A 48 -35.71 53.34 2.57
CA THR A 48 -34.88 53.80 3.72
C THR A 48 -34.91 52.83 4.93
N SER A 49 -34.06 53.12 5.91
CA SER A 49 -33.78 52.49 7.22
C SER A 49 -34.95 52.16 8.17
N ASN A 50 -34.77 51.11 9.01
CA ASN A 50 -34.69 51.12 10.50
C ASN A 50 -34.54 49.66 11.03
N GLU A 51 -33.61 49.34 11.93
CA GLU A 51 -33.69 49.41 13.41
C GLU A 51 -34.94 48.73 14.00
N ASN A 52 -34.83 47.61 14.73
CA ASN A 52 -34.20 47.57 16.06
C ASN A 52 -33.81 46.17 16.58
N SER A 53 -33.00 46.14 17.64
CA SER A 53 -32.86 45.03 18.60
C SER A 53 -33.56 45.40 19.92
N PRO A 54 -33.82 44.46 20.85
CA PRO A 54 -33.02 44.49 22.07
C PRO A 54 -32.71 43.12 22.70
N THR A 55 -31.94 43.15 23.78
CA THR A 55 -31.37 42.01 24.53
C THR A 55 -31.94 41.94 25.97
N SER A 56 -31.70 40.82 26.66
CA SER A 56 -31.33 40.71 28.10
C SER A 56 -32.30 40.03 29.11
N THR A 57 -31.71 39.21 29.99
CA THR A 57 -31.90 38.98 31.46
C THR A 57 -33.30 38.97 32.13
N SER A 58 -33.57 38.23 33.23
CA SER A 58 -32.84 37.14 33.95
C SER A 58 -33.70 36.51 35.08
N SER A 59 -33.16 35.42 35.68
CA SER A 59 -33.20 35.06 37.12
C SER A 59 -34.49 34.51 37.81
N ASP A 60 -34.20 33.88 38.97
CA ASP A 60 -35.05 33.39 40.08
C ASP A 60 -35.83 32.06 39.90
N VAL A 61 -35.76 30.98 40.74
CA VAL A 61 -35.55 30.76 42.22
C VAL A 61 -36.88 30.92 43.00
N GLU A 62 -37.41 30.02 43.85
CA GLU A 62 -37.02 28.70 44.44
C GLU A 62 -38.34 27.84 44.65
N LYS A 63 -38.57 26.73 45.41
CA LYS A 63 -37.86 25.82 46.37
C LYS A 63 -38.65 24.49 46.56
N SER A 64 -37.96 23.38 46.91
CA SER A 64 -38.46 22.20 47.69
C SER A 64 -39.67 21.37 47.11
N GLU A 65 -40.01 20.15 47.55
CA GLU A 65 -39.62 19.33 48.74
C GLU A 65 -39.07 17.93 48.40
N GLN A 66 -38.56 17.23 49.41
CA GLN A 66 -38.17 15.81 49.38
C GLN A 66 -39.31 14.91 49.88
N THR A 67 -39.27 13.62 49.54
CA THR A 67 -39.64 12.57 50.50
C THR A 67 -38.79 11.31 50.26
N ASP A 68 -38.56 10.54 51.32
CA ASP A 68 -37.56 9.47 51.39
C ASP A 68 -38.22 8.10 51.55
N SER A 69 -37.51 7.02 51.19
CA SER A 69 -37.61 5.66 51.78
C SER A 69 -36.77 4.64 51.02
N GLN A 70 -35.94 3.87 51.75
CA GLN A 70 -35.23 2.69 51.23
C GLN A 70 -35.75 1.38 51.86
N THR A 71 -35.28 0.28 51.26
CA THR A 71 -34.74 -0.96 51.88
C THR A 71 -35.57 -2.25 51.91
N LYS A 72 -34.83 -3.37 51.66
CA LYS A 72 -35.03 -4.76 52.14
C LYS A 72 -36.24 -5.57 51.57
N GLU A 73 -36.18 -6.91 51.44
CA GLU A 73 -35.07 -7.90 51.48
C GLU A 73 -35.37 -9.13 50.58
N GLN A 74 -34.82 -10.31 50.87
CA GLN A 74 -34.73 -11.51 50.02
C GLN A 74 -35.81 -12.57 50.35
N GLU A 75 -36.17 -13.47 49.42
CA GLU A 75 -35.70 -14.87 49.40
C GLU A 75 -36.14 -15.65 48.13
N ALA A 76 -36.06 -17.00 48.10
CA ALA A 76 -35.85 -17.80 46.87
C ALA A 76 -36.78 -19.04 46.67
N THR A 77 -36.36 -19.99 45.79
CA THR A 77 -36.95 -21.31 45.39
C THR A 77 -37.93 -21.27 44.18
N LYS A 78 -38.01 -22.25 43.24
CA LYS A 78 -37.27 -23.52 42.94
C LYS A 78 -37.63 -24.05 41.52
N LEU A 79 -37.08 -25.23 41.12
CA LEU A 79 -37.24 -26.01 39.85
C LEU A 79 -36.31 -25.59 38.68
N THR A 80 -35.69 -26.48 37.85
CA THR A 80 -35.61 -27.97 37.86
C THR A 80 -34.29 -28.53 37.25
N LYS A 81 -34.07 -29.84 37.36
CA LYS A 81 -32.85 -30.61 36.98
C LYS A 81 -32.54 -30.72 35.47
N LYS A 82 -31.25 -30.89 35.10
CA LYS A 82 -30.79 -32.02 34.25
C LYS A 82 -29.26 -32.23 34.29
N ASP A 83 -28.82 -33.47 34.11
CA ASP A 83 -27.43 -33.94 34.26
C ASP A 83 -26.66 -34.09 32.92
N ALA A 84 -25.33 -33.86 32.93
CA ALA A 84 -24.40 -34.21 31.84
C ALA A 84 -22.93 -34.34 32.38
N PRO A 85 -22.03 -35.13 31.74
CA PRO A 85 -20.95 -35.81 32.47
C PRO A 85 -19.53 -35.23 32.40
N SER A 86 -18.73 -35.53 33.43
CA SER A 86 -17.29 -35.25 33.52
C SER A 86 -16.46 -36.14 32.58
N THR A 87 -15.85 -35.56 31.53
CA THR A 87 -14.83 -36.25 30.69
C THR A 87 -13.65 -35.37 30.23
N THR A 88 -13.67 -34.05 30.48
CA THR A 88 -12.73 -33.11 29.81
C THR A 88 -11.33 -33.05 30.43
N LYS A 89 -11.20 -33.09 31.77
CA LYS A 89 -9.90 -32.87 32.44
C LYS A 89 -8.84 -33.92 32.11
N GLU A 90 -9.23 -35.17 31.92
CA GLU A 90 -8.30 -36.28 31.70
C GLU A 90 -7.72 -36.31 30.27
N LYS A 91 -8.49 -35.85 29.28
CA LYS A 91 -8.01 -35.68 27.89
C LYS A 91 -6.93 -34.59 27.77
N VAL A 92 -7.03 -33.51 28.56
CA VAL A 92 -6.04 -32.42 28.54
C VAL A 92 -4.69 -32.91 29.07
N LYS A 93 -4.66 -33.53 30.25
CA LYS A 93 -3.42 -34.05 30.87
C LYS A 93 -2.67 -35.02 29.95
N LYS A 94 -3.40 -35.90 29.25
CA LYS A 94 -2.85 -36.89 28.30
C LYS A 94 -2.37 -36.31 26.96
N LEU A 95 -2.66 -35.04 26.68
CA LEU A 95 -2.08 -34.29 25.55
C LEU A 95 -0.80 -33.55 25.97
N GLU A 96 -0.78 -32.95 27.16
CA GLU A 96 0.39 -32.21 27.67
C GLU A 96 1.62 -33.10 27.87
N GLU A 97 1.45 -34.34 28.33
CA GLU A 97 2.55 -35.31 28.46
C GLU A 97 3.15 -35.69 27.09
N LYS A 98 2.30 -35.88 26.06
CA LYS A 98 2.77 -36.18 24.70
C LYS A 98 3.60 -35.05 24.10
N VAL A 99 3.23 -33.79 24.35
CA VAL A 99 4.00 -32.62 23.90
C VAL A 99 5.37 -32.57 24.58
N LYS A 100 5.45 -32.83 25.89
CA LYS A 100 6.73 -32.86 26.63
C LYS A 100 7.73 -33.90 26.09
N THR A 101 7.26 -35.03 25.58
CA THR A 101 8.14 -36.07 24.99
C THR A 101 8.63 -35.80 23.55
N ALA A 102 8.07 -34.81 22.85
CA ALA A 102 8.41 -34.55 21.43
C ALA A 102 9.60 -33.58 21.25
N THR A 103 9.78 -32.63 22.16
CA THR A 103 10.73 -31.51 22.04
C THR A 103 12.22 -31.91 21.97
N PRO A 104 12.72 -32.91 22.73
CA PRO A 104 14.15 -33.27 22.68
C PRO A 104 14.58 -33.77 21.29
N LYS A 105 13.81 -34.67 20.69
CA LYS A 105 14.17 -35.42 19.46
C LYS A 105 14.24 -34.60 18.17
N LEU A 106 13.70 -33.38 18.14
CA LEU A 106 13.94 -32.45 17.02
C LEU A 106 15.24 -31.66 17.18
N THR A 107 15.73 -31.49 18.40
CA THR A 107 16.89 -30.62 18.69
C THR A 107 18.19 -31.32 18.28
N GLU A 108 18.39 -32.57 18.70
CA GLU A 108 19.56 -33.40 18.36
C GLU A 108 19.75 -33.53 16.84
N LYS A 109 18.65 -33.82 16.13
CA LYS A 109 18.64 -33.99 14.66
C LYS A 109 18.90 -32.69 13.89
N LYS A 110 18.75 -31.53 14.52
CA LYS A 110 19.15 -30.23 13.94
C LYS A 110 20.65 -30.03 14.09
N THR A 111 21.21 -30.29 15.28
CA THR A 111 22.65 -30.14 15.56
C THR A 111 23.50 -31.08 14.70
N GLU A 112 23.05 -32.31 14.45
CA GLU A 112 23.73 -33.26 13.55
C GLU A 112 23.79 -32.73 12.11
N LEU A 113 22.72 -32.09 11.63
CA LEU A 113 22.64 -31.53 10.28
C LEU A 113 23.53 -30.27 10.12
N GLU A 114 23.52 -29.39 11.12
CA GLU A 114 24.36 -28.19 11.16
C GLU A 114 25.85 -28.54 11.24
N THR A 115 26.21 -29.63 11.93
CA THR A 115 27.59 -30.15 11.99
C THR A 115 28.07 -30.75 10.66
N LYS A 116 27.16 -31.30 9.83
CA LYS A 116 27.49 -31.79 8.48
C LYS A 116 27.81 -30.63 7.53
N ILE A 117 26.96 -29.61 7.50
CA ILE A 117 27.10 -28.46 6.60
C ILE A 117 28.43 -27.72 6.84
N GLN A 118 28.87 -27.58 8.10
CA GLN A 118 30.15 -26.93 8.40
C GLN A 118 31.38 -27.70 7.90
N LYS A 119 31.29 -29.03 7.71
CA LYS A 119 32.42 -29.83 7.20
C LYS A 119 32.57 -29.78 5.68
N GLU A 120 31.48 -29.59 4.92
CA GLU A 120 31.55 -29.45 3.46
C GLU A 120 32.11 -28.08 3.02
N VAL A 121 31.88 -27.02 3.80
CA VAL A 121 32.33 -25.66 3.47
C VAL A 121 33.85 -25.48 3.60
N ILE A 122 34.51 -26.22 4.49
CA ILE A 122 35.95 -26.07 4.77
C ILE A 122 36.84 -26.65 3.65
N ASN A 123 36.34 -27.60 2.86
CA ASN A 123 37.17 -28.41 1.96
C ASN A 123 37.45 -27.80 0.57
N ASN A 124 36.87 -26.64 0.24
CA ASN A 124 36.75 -26.13 -1.13
C ASN A 124 37.46 -24.77 -1.37
N ASN A 125 38.64 -24.52 -0.79
CA ASN A 125 39.46 -23.34 -1.12
C ASN A 125 40.97 -23.64 -0.97
N THR A 126 41.70 -23.83 -2.07
CA THR A 126 43.16 -24.04 -2.05
C THR A 126 43.85 -23.56 -3.33
N THR A 127 44.31 -22.31 -3.33
CA THR A 127 45.47 -21.77 -4.08
C THR A 127 45.73 -20.37 -3.47
N THR A 128 46.88 -19.97 -2.90
CA THR A 128 48.31 -20.04 -3.34
C THR A 128 48.49 -19.30 -4.66
N THR A 129 49.35 -18.29 -4.83
CA THR A 129 50.70 -18.02 -4.25
C THR A 129 50.94 -16.56 -3.77
N THR A 130 52.15 -16.30 -3.25
CA THR A 130 52.53 -15.15 -2.39
C THR A 130 53.39 -14.07 -3.14
N PRO A 131 54.25 -13.19 -2.55
CA PRO A 131 54.09 -11.73 -2.74
C PRO A 131 55.26 -10.98 -3.42
N ILE A 132 55.10 -9.67 -3.64
CA ILE A 132 56.21 -8.70 -3.73
C ILE A 132 55.90 -7.48 -2.84
N GLU A 133 56.93 -6.97 -2.17
CA GLU A 133 56.90 -5.84 -1.22
C GLU A 133 57.83 -4.71 -1.72
N LYS A 134 57.39 -3.44 -1.66
CA LYS A 134 58.18 -2.27 -1.18
C LYS A 134 57.49 -0.90 -1.29
N LYS A 135 57.41 -0.23 -0.14
CA LYS A 135 57.92 1.14 0.16
C LYS A 135 58.03 2.16 -0.98
N VAL A 136 57.41 3.34 -0.79
CA VAL A 136 58.05 4.67 -0.85
C VAL A 136 57.23 5.70 -0.05
N GLU A 137 57.88 6.77 0.41
CA GLU A 137 57.32 7.80 1.31
C GLU A 137 57.09 9.14 0.57
N LYS A 138 56.63 10.18 1.31
CA LYS A 138 56.44 11.58 0.89
C LYS A 138 57.53 12.14 -0.03
N THR A 139 57.17 13.15 -0.82
CA THR A 139 57.69 14.53 -0.69
C THR A 139 56.73 15.52 -1.38
N VAL A 140 56.88 16.81 -1.08
CA VAL A 140 55.99 17.93 -1.47
C VAL A 140 56.60 18.70 -2.66
N GLU A 141 55.79 19.60 -3.24
CA GLU A 141 56.20 20.93 -3.72
C GLU A 141 56.02 21.24 -5.23
N THR A 142 56.13 22.53 -5.54
CA THR A 142 55.42 23.20 -6.64
C THR A 142 56.28 23.44 -7.87
N LYS A 143 55.62 23.57 -9.04
CA LYS A 143 55.61 24.85 -9.79
C LYS A 143 54.51 24.90 -10.84
N LYS A 144 54.24 26.13 -11.32
CA LYS A 144 53.37 26.43 -12.47
C LYS A 144 54.19 26.32 -13.75
N ASP A 145 53.52 26.10 -14.89
CA ASP A 145 53.70 26.99 -16.05
C ASP A 145 52.51 26.92 -17.02
N ASN A 146 52.32 27.98 -17.81
CA ASN A 146 51.21 28.14 -18.75
C ASN A 146 51.63 27.76 -20.18
N ILE A 147 50.83 26.93 -20.88
CA ILE A 147 50.87 26.83 -22.35
C ILE A 147 49.43 26.93 -22.90
N ILE A 148 49.27 27.76 -23.94
CA ILE A 148 47.98 28.12 -24.56
C ILE A 148 47.60 27.08 -25.62
N PRO A 149 46.31 26.69 -25.77
CA PRO A 149 45.93 25.49 -26.53
C PRO A 149 45.90 25.66 -28.05
N ALA A 150 46.43 24.67 -28.77
CA ALA A 150 46.23 24.49 -30.21
C ALA A 150 44.84 23.88 -30.49
N LYS A 151 44.08 24.50 -31.42
CA LYS A 151 42.72 24.03 -31.80
C LYS A 151 42.76 22.99 -32.92
N THR A 152 42.76 21.70 -32.56
CA THR A 152 42.52 20.61 -33.52
C THR A 152 41.03 20.45 -33.81
N LYS A 153 40.59 20.64 -35.05
CA LYS A 153 39.21 20.36 -35.48
C LYS A 153 39.00 18.84 -35.62
N ILE A 154 38.15 18.26 -34.77
CA ILE A 154 37.56 16.94 -35.01
C ILE A 154 36.22 17.16 -35.73
N LYS A 155 35.97 16.40 -36.81
CA LYS A 155 34.64 16.31 -37.43
C LYS A 155 33.82 15.29 -36.65
N GLU A 156 32.72 15.71 -36.04
CA GLU A 156 31.73 14.76 -35.53
C GLU A 156 30.87 14.24 -36.69
N GLU A 157 30.86 12.92 -36.89
CA GLU A 157 29.88 12.27 -37.77
C GLU A 157 28.53 12.23 -37.06
N VAL A 158 27.58 13.06 -37.52
CA VAL A 158 26.22 13.10 -36.97
C VAL A 158 25.49 11.81 -37.33
N LYS A 159 25.53 10.82 -36.42
CA LYS A 159 24.67 9.64 -36.50
C LYS A 159 23.21 10.09 -36.34
N LYS A 160 22.44 9.89 -37.40
CA LYS A 160 21.05 10.35 -37.54
C LYS A 160 20.13 9.54 -36.63
N ASP A 161 19.91 10.02 -35.41
CA ASP A 161 19.08 9.36 -34.40
C ASP A 161 17.65 9.11 -34.91
N THR A 162 17.29 7.84 -35.06
CA THR A 162 15.92 7.42 -35.35
C THR A 162 15.03 7.77 -34.14
N PRO A 163 13.86 8.43 -34.32
CA PRO A 163 13.04 8.89 -33.20
C PRO A 163 12.58 7.73 -32.29
N LYS A 164 13.25 7.59 -31.16
CA LYS A 164 13.05 6.52 -30.18
C LYS A 164 11.63 6.59 -29.63
N LYS A 165 10.82 5.56 -29.95
CA LYS A 165 9.44 5.37 -29.44
C LYS A 165 9.36 5.78 -27.96
N PRO A 166 8.46 6.72 -27.58
CA PRO A 166 8.47 7.31 -26.25
C PRO A 166 8.37 6.23 -25.17
N ALA A 167 9.35 6.22 -24.27
CA ALA A 167 9.52 5.17 -23.29
C ALA A 167 8.35 5.16 -22.27
N PHE A 168 7.93 3.95 -21.87
CA PHE A 168 6.92 3.78 -20.84
C PHE A 168 7.29 4.55 -19.56
N SER A 169 6.36 5.38 -19.09
CA SER A 169 6.54 6.31 -17.97
C SER A 169 5.25 6.46 -17.16
N HIS A 170 5.39 6.76 -15.87
CA HIS A 170 4.28 7.01 -14.94
C HIS A 170 3.89 8.50 -14.84
N SER A 171 4.34 9.36 -15.76
CA SER A 171 4.14 10.82 -15.70
C SER A 171 2.67 11.26 -15.64
N SER A 172 1.76 10.56 -16.32
CA SER A 172 0.32 10.84 -16.25
C SER A 172 -0.29 10.50 -14.88
N TRP A 173 0.24 9.47 -14.19
CA TRP A 173 -0.14 9.14 -12.82
C TRP A 173 0.47 10.12 -11.81
N ASP A 174 1.72 10.53 -12.03
CA ASP A 174 2.39 11.56 -11.22
C ASP A 174 1.63 12.89 -11.24
N ALA A 175 1.12 13.31 -12.41
CA ALA A 175 0.28 14.50 -12.55
C ALA A 175 -1.07 14.37 -11.81
N LEU A 176 -1.69 13.19 -11.84
CA LEU A 176 -2.95 12.92 -11.12
C LEU A 176 -2.77 12.93 -9.60
N LEU A 177 -1.68 12.33 -9.11
CA LEU A 177 -1.29 12.37 -7.70
C LEU A 177 -0.97 13.79 -7.23
N LYS A 178 -0.17 14.55 -8.01
CA LYS A 178 0.15 15.96 -7.74
C LYS A 178 -1.09 16.83 -7.55
N LYS A 179 -2.12 16.63 -8.36
CA LYS A 179 -3.36 17.42 -8.32
C LYS A 179 -4.31 16.99 -7.19
N ASN A 180 -4.45 15.69 -6.96
CA ASN A 180 -5.53 15.14 -6.12
C ASN A 180 -5.07 14.55 -4.78
N VAL A 181 -3.76 14.61 -4.45
CA VAL A 181 -3.20 14.11 -3.19
C VAL A 181 -2.34 15.19 -2.51
N THR A 182 -2.61 15.46 -1.23
CA THR A 182 -1.87 16.46 -0.44
C THR A 182 -0.42 16.01 -0.16
N SER A 183 0.43 16.94 0.29
CA SER A 183 1.77 16.60 0.83
C SER A 183 1.73 15.66 2.03
N SER A 184 0.62 15.65 2.77
CA SER A 184 0.34 14.72 3.89
C SER A 184 -0.31 13.39 3.46
N GLY A 185 -0.60 13.19 2.17
CA GLY A 185 -1.16 11.94 1.64
C GLY A 185 -2.67 11.75 1.84
N LYS A 186 -3.42 12.83 2.09
CA LYS A 186 -4.90 12.85 1.98
C LYS A 186 -5.30 12.86 0.50
N VAL A 187 -6.36 12.13 0.14
CA VAL A 187 -6.84 11.98 -1.24
C VAL A 187 -8.16 12.73 -1.43
N ASN A 188 -8.18 13.74 -2.30
CA ASN A 188 -9.41 14.45 -2.66
C ASN A 188 -10.26 13.62 -3.64
N TYR A 189 -10.92 12.56 -3.16
CA TYR A 189 -11.70 11.65 -4.01
C TYR A 189 -12.82 12.38 -4.78
N LYS A 190 -13.49 13.36 -4.16
CA LYS A 190 -14.49 14.23 -4.81
C LYS A 190 -13.92 14.94 -6.05
N GLY A 191 -12.73 15.53 -5.95
CA GLY A 191 -12.02 16.16 -7.08
C GLY A 191 -11.46 15.16 -8.09
N PHE A 192 -10.88 14.05 -7.61
CA PHE A 192 -10.27 13.00 -8.44
C PHE A 192 -11.31 12.32 -9.35
N LYS A 193 -12.59 12.28 -8.95
CA LYS A 193 -13.70 11.79 -9.79
C LYS A 193 -13.81 12.54 -11.13
N ALA A 194 -13.44 13.83 -11.19
CA ALA A 194 -13.41 14.60 -12.44
C ALA A 194 -12.24 14.22 -13.36
N ASP A 195 -11.13 13.71 -12.82
CA ASP A 195 -10.00 13.19 -13.61
C ASP A 195 -10.11 11.68 -13.92
N LEU A 196 -11.23 11.03 -13.58
CA LEU A 196 -11.46 9.60 -13.84
C LEU A 196 -11.20 9.15 -15.30
N PRO A 197 -11.47 9.95 -16.36
CA PRO A 197 -11.05 9.60 -17.72
C PRO A 197 -9.52 9.50 -17.89
N LYS A 198 -8.76 10.40 -17.25
CA LYS A 198 -7.28 10.41 -17.28
C LYS A 198 -6.72 9.23 -16.48
N LEU A 199 -7.32 8.89 -15.34
CA LEU A 199 -7.00 7.68 -14.59
C LEU A 199 -7.25 6.43 -15.45
N ARG A 200 -8.42 6.32 -16.10
CA ARG A 200 -8.75 5.23 -17.03
C ARG A 200 -7.74 5.15 -18.19
N ALA A 201 -7.23 6.27 -18.70
CA ALA A 201 -6.17 6.30 -19.71
C ALA A 201 -4.83 5.77 -19.17
N TYR A 202 -4.44 6.13 -17.94
CA TYR A 202 -3.23 5.61 -17.29
C TYR A 202 -3.33 4.09 -16.99
N LEU A 203 -4.49 3.60 -16.55
CA LEU A 203 -4.69 2.15 -16.36
C LEU A 203 -4.61 1.38 -17.70
N LYS A 204 -5.10 1.97 -18.80
CA LYS A 204 -4.87 1.44 -20.16
C LYS A 204 -3.39 1.47 -20.56
N LEU A 205 -2.62 2.48 -20.14
CA LEU A 205 -1.18 2.54 -20.38
C LEU A 205 -0.42 1.43 -19.64
N LEU A 206 -0.76 1.15 -18.38
CA LEU A 206 -0.23 0.00 -17.62
C LEU A 206 -0.53 -1.33 -18.32
N ALA A 207 -1.79 -1.55 -18.72
CA ALA A 207 -2.22 -2.79 -19.38
C ALA A 207 -1.52 -3.02 -20.74
N LYS A 208 -1.22 -1.94 -21.48
CA LYS A 208 -0.47 -1.99 -22.76
C LYS A 208 1.05 -2.11 -22.60
N ASN A 209 1.61 -1.89 -21.41
CA ASN A 209 3.04 -1.93 -21.15
C ASN A 209 3.31 -2.83 -19.92
N PRO A 210 3.02 -4.14 -20.00
CA PRO A 210 3.21 -5.06 -18.89
C PRO A 210 4.68 -5.18 -18.49
N VAL A 211 4.94 -5.65 -17.28
CA VAL A 211 6.31 -5.88 -16.78
C VAL A 211 7.05 -6.86 -17.68
N GLN A 212 8.18 -6.42 -18.22
CA GLN A 212 9.06 -7.23 -19.08
C GLN A 212 10.12 -7.97 -18.25
N ALA A 213 10.68 -9.05 -18.82
CA ALA A 213 11.65 -9.90 -18.14
C ALA A 213 13.00 -9.20 -17.88
N ASP A 214 13.44 -8.33 -18.79
CA ASP A 214 14.69 -7.55 -18.73
C ASP A 214 14.68 -6.42 -17.68
N TRP A 215 13.50 -5.98 -17.22
CA TRP A 215 13.40 -4.83 -16.32
C TRP A 215 14.09 -5.07 -14.97
N SER A 216 14.87 -4.09 -14.50
CA SER A 216 15.53 -4.14 -13.19
C SER A 216 14.52 -4.28 -12.02
N LYS A 217 14.98 -4.82 -10.88
CA LYS A 217 14.15 -5.02 -9.66
C LYS A 217 13.33 -3.77 -9.33
N ASN A 218 13.96 -2.60 -9.33
CA ASN A 218 13.32 -1.32 -9.04
C ASN A 218 12.24 -0.95 -10.07
N LYS A 219 12.46 -1.20 -11.37
CA LYS A 219 11.46 -0.90 -12.42
C LYS A 219 10.25 -1.82 -12.32
N LYS A 220 10.45 -3.11 -12.03
CA LYS A 220 9.37 -4.08 -11.76
C LYS A 220 8.57 -3.67 -10.52
N MET A 221 9.24 -3.33 -9.42
CA MET A 221 8.60 -2.95 -8.16
C MET A 221 7.84 -1.61 -8.26
N ALA A 222 8.42 -0.58 -8.90
CA ALA A 222 7.74 0.70 -9.13
C ALA A 222 6.48 0.56 -9.99
N TYR A 223 6.49 -0.31 -11.02
CA TYR A 223 5.30 -0.62 -11.80
C TYR A 223 4.17 -1.18 -10.92
N TRP A 224 4.47 -2.22 -10.11
CA TRP A 224 3.45 -2.90 -9.32
C TRP A 224 2.88 -2.04 -8.18
N ILE A 225 3.70 -1.22 -7.51
CA ILE A 225 3.22 -0.27 -6.48
C ILE A 225 2.31 0.80 -7.12
N ASN A 226 2.71 1.35 -8.27
CA ASN A 226 1.86 2.31 -8.98
C ASN A 226 0.57 1.66 -9.52
N ALA A 227 0.62 0.39 -9.94
CA ALA A 227 -0.56 -0.35 -10.35
C ALA A 227 -1.52 -0.52 -9.16
N TYR A 228 -1.06 -1.08 -8.04
CA TYR A 228 -1.85 -1.23 -6.82
C TYR A 228 -2.55 0.09 -6.45
N ASN A 229 -1.78 1.16 -6.23
CA ASN A 229 -2.32 2.44 -5.78
C ASN A 229 -3.33 3.05 -6.77
N ALA A 230 -3.08 2.95 -8.07
CA ALA A 230 -4.00 3.47 -9.09
C ALA A 230 -5.28 2.63 -9.21
N TYR A 231 -5.20 1.30 -9.02
CA TYR A 231 -6.39 0.44 -8.98
C TYR A 231 -7.16 0.56 -7.66
N THR A 232 -6.52 0.80 -6.51
CA THR A 232 -7.22 1.13 -5.26
C THR A 232 -7.96 2.47 -5.38
N VAL A 233 -7.31 3.53 -5.89
CA VAL A 233 -8.00 4.81 -6.14
C VAL A 233 -9.16 4.64 -7.14
N LYS A 234 -8.99 3.84 -8.20
CA LYS A 234 -10.05 3.51 -9.15
C LYS A 234 -11.23 2.79 -8.48
N LEU A 235 -10.96 1.83 -7.59
CA LEU A 235 -11.99 1.10 -6.85
C LEU A 235 -12.84 2.04 -5.98
N ILE A 236 -12.21 2.96 -5.26
CA ILE A 236 -12.94 3.98 -4.50
C ILE A 236 -13.75 4.87 -5.44
N LEU A 237 -13.16 5.38 -6.53
CA LEU A 237 -13.85 6.31 -7.45
C LEU A 237 -15.03 5.69 -8.20
N ASP A 238 -15.00 4.40 -8.50
CA ASP A 238 -16.15 3.68 -9.06
C ASP A 238 -17.30 3.53 -8.05
N ASN A 239 -17.01 3.59 -6.75
CA ASN A 239 -17.95 3.42 -5.64
C ASN A 239 -18.10 4.70 -4.78
N TYR A 240 -17.72 5.87 -5.29
CA TYR A 240 -17.73 7.12 -4.51
C TYR A 240 -19.06 7.88 -4.69
N PRO A 241 -19.74 8.30 -3.60
CA PRO A 241 -19.27 8.32 -2.21
C PRO A 241 -19.40 6.97 -1.48
N THR A 242 -18.37 6.63 -0.70
CA THR A 242 -18.40 5.56 0.32
C THR A 242 -17.63 6.03 1.55
N ALA A 243 -18.04 5.63 2.75
CA ALA A 243 -17.33 5.97 3.98
C ALA A 243 -16.04 5.15 4.17
N SER A 244 -15.93 3.97 3.56
CA SER A 244 -14.80 3.07 3.71
C SER A 244 -14.68 2.08 2.55
N ILE A 245 -13.44 1.68 2.24
CA ILE A 245 -13.16 0.55 1.34
C ILE A 245 -13.79 -0.76 1.84
N THR A 246 -13.92 -0.98 3.15
CA THR A 246 -14.46 -2.22 3.73
C THR A 246 -15.98 -2.34 3.63
N LYS A 247 -16.68 -1.31 3.13
CA LYS A 247 -18.10 -1.41 2.75
C LYS A 247 -18.31 -2.01 1.36
N LEU A 248 -17.23 -2.19 0.58
CA LEU A 248 -17.28 -2.74 -0.78
C LEU A 248 -17.09 -4.27 -0.75
N GLU A 249 -17.66 -4.96 -1.75
CA GLU A 249 -17.44 -6.40 -2.00
C GLU A 249 -17.65 -7.30 -0.76
N GLY A 250 -18.68 -7.03 0.05
CA GLY A 250 -18.99 -7.81 1.25
C GLY A 250 -17.89 -7.79 2.32
N GLY A 251 -17.07 -6.74 2.36
CA GLY A 251 -15.92 -6.63 3.26
C GLY A 251 -14.61 -7.18 2.68
N LYS A 252 -14.61 -7.66 1.43
CA LYS A 252 -13.44 -8.28 0.77
C LYS A 252 -13.01 -7.56 -0.52
N PRO A 253 -12.83 -6.22 -0.52
CA PRO A 253 -12.49 -5.44 -1.72
C PRO A 253 -11.17 -5.85 -2.37
N TRP A 254 -10.21 -6.35 -1.57
CA TRP A 254 -8.90 -6.77 -2.05
C TRP A 254 -8.89 -8.15 -2.74
N ASP A 255 -9.92 -9.00 -2.52
CA ASP A 255 -9.98 -10.36 -3.09
C ASP A 255 -10.59 -10.41 -4.49
N LYS A 256 -11.46 -9.44 -4.83
CA LYS A 256 -12.15 -9.40 -6.12
C LYS A 256 -11.16 -9.29 -7.28
N LYS A 257 -11.25 -10.22 -8.23
CA LYS A 257 -10.44 -10.19 -9.46
C LYS A 257 -11.13 -9.35 -10.53
N TRP A 258 -10.58 -8.17 -10.81
CA TRP A 258 -11.10 -7.23 -11.83
C TRP A 258 -9.99 -6.45 -12.57
N ILE A 259 -8.75 -6.51 -12.07
CA ILE A 259 -7.60 -5.75 -12.59
C ILE A 259 -7.01 -6.50 -13.79
N LYS A 260 -7.37 -6.08 -15.01
CA LYS A 260 -6.88 -6.70 -16.26
C LYS A 260 -5.52 -6.13 -16.68
N LEU A 261 -4.46 -6.93 -16.56
CA LEU A 261 -3.08 -6.59 -16.93
C LEU A 261 -2.42 -7.80 -17.60
N ASN A 262 -1.65 -7.61 -18.68
CA ASN A 262 -0.93 -8.68 -19.39
C ASN A 262 -1.79 -9.93 -19.74
N GLY A 263 -3.03 -9.73 -20.18
CA GLY A 263 -4.00 -10.81 -20.47
C GLY A 263 -4.54 -11.55 -19.24
N LYS A 264 -4.03 -11.28 -18.03
CA LYS A 264 -4.46 -11.89 -16.76
C LYS A 264 -5.38 -10.94 -16.00
N THR A 265 -6.24 -11.51 -15.15
CA THR A 265 -7.12 -10.74 -14.24
C THR A 265 -6.69 -10.95 -12.80
N TYR A 266 -6.29 -9.87 -12.14
CA TYR A 266 -5.78 -9.82 -10.78
C TYR A 266 -6.79 -9.19 -9.82
N SER A 267 -6.64 -9.48 -8.53
CA SER A 267 -7.15 -8.67 -7.42
C SER A 267 -6.05 -7.77 -6.86
N LEU A 268 -6.38 -6.87 -5.92
CA LEU A 268 -5.36 -6.11 -5.19
C LEU A 268 -4.48 -7.04 -4.36
N ASN A 269 -5.07 -8.05 -3.71
CA ASN A 269 -4.34 -9.08 -2.98
C ASN A 269 -3.38 -9.87 -3.88
N ASN A 270 -3.68 -10.12 -5.16
CA ASN A 270 -2.71 -10.77 -6.05
C ASN A 270 -1.49 -9.86 -6.36
N ILE A 271 -1.69 -8.54 -6.48
CA ILE A 271 -0.58 -7.59 -6.71
C ILE A 271 0.29 -7.46 -5.45
N GLU A 272 -0.32 -7.46 -4.27
CA GLU A 272 0.38 -7.30 -3.00
C GLU A 272 1.05 -8.61 -2.54
N ASN A 273 0.28 -9.68 -2.41
CA ASN A 273 0.68 -10.91 -1.71
C ASN A 273 1.29 -11.98 -2.61
N ASP A 274 0.92 -12.04 -3.90
CA ASP A 274 1.50 -13.03 -4.85
C ASP A 274 2.67 -12.44 -5.65
N ILE A 275 2.80 -11.11 -5.68
CA ILE A 275 3.79 -10.39 -6.48
C ILE A 275 4.71 -9.54 -5.60
N LEU A 276 4.20 -8.44 -5.02
CA LEU A 276 5.06 -7.45 -4.35
C LEU A 276 5.86 -8.04 -3.17
N ARG A 277 5.15 -8.57 -2.18
CA ARG A 277 5.77 -9.14 -0.96
C ARG A 277 6.75 -10.28 -1.26
N PRO A 278 6.36 -11.38 -1.95
CA PRO A 278 7.23 -12.56 -2.10
C PRO A 278 8.38 -12.39 -3.09
N GLN A 279 8.22 -11.57 -4.15
CA GLN A 279 9.25 -11.41 -5.18
C GLN A 279 10.32 -10.40 -4.77
N PHE A 280 9.95 -9.32 -4.07
CA PHE A 280 10.89 -8.26 -3.70
C PHE A 280 11.45 -8.39 -2.28
N LYS A 281 10.70 -9.04 -1.35
CA LYS A 281 11.08 -9.28 0.05
C LYS A 281 11.62 -8.03 0.75
N ASP A 282 10.80 -6.97 0.71
CA ASP A 282 11.17 -5.64 1.21
C ASP A 282 10.00 -5.06 2.00
N ALA A 283 10.10 -5.05 3.33
CA ALA A 283 9.03 -4.59 4.22
C ALA A 283 8.63 -3.11 3.99
N ARG A 284 9.47 -2.32 3.32
CA ARG A 284 9.20 -0.91 3.00
C ARG A 284 8.04 -0.76 1.99
N ILE A 285 7.66 -1.85 1.30
CA ILE A 285 6.47 -1.93 0.44
C ILE A 285 5.20 -1.52 1.20
N HIS A 286 5.08 -1.88 2.49
CA HIS A 286 3.91 -1.54 3.32
C HIS A 286 3.71 -0.03 3.49
N PHE A 287 4.77 0.78 3.41
CA PHE A 287 4.69 2.24 3.44
C PHE A 287 4.51 2.89 2.05
N ALA A 288 4.32 2.07 1.01
CA ALA A 288 4.27 2.47 -0.39
C ALA A 288 2.99 2.05 -1.11
N VAL A 289 2.37 0.93 -0.72
CA VAL A 289 0.98 0.60 -1.07
C VAL A 289 0.02 1.27 -0.09
N ASN A 290 -1.10 1.80 -0.59
CA ASN A 290 -2.11 2.46 0.23
C ASN A 290 -3.49 1.81 0.05
N CYS A 291 -4.07 1.39 1.17
CA CYS A 291 -5.35 0.69 1.27
C CYS A 291 -6.57 1.61 1.46
N ALA A 292 -6.47 2.90 1.08
CA ALA A 292 -7.53 3.91 1.12
C ALA A 292 -8.18 4.22 2.49
N ALA A 293 -7.65 3.71 3.61
CA ALA A 293 -8.15 4.00 4.96
C ALA A 293 -7.25 4.97 5.74
N LYS A 294 -7.80 5.71 6.72
CA LYS A 294 -7.07 6.72 7.52
C LYS A 294 -5.85 6.17 8.24
N SER A 295 -5.90 4.93 8.72
CA SER A 295 -4.76 4.25 9.38
C SER A 295 -3.76 3.57 8.41
N CYS A 296 -4.04 3.54 7.10
CA CYS A 296 -3.05 3.12 6.11
C CYS A 296 -1.88 4.13 6.07
N PRO A 297 -0.64 3.69 5.81
CA PRO A 297 0.45 4.59 5.46
C PRO A 297 0.04 5.55 4.33
N PRO A 298 0.22 6.88 4.47
CA PRO A 298 -0.33 7.84 3.51
C PRO A 298 0.23 7.63 2.10
N ILE A 299 -0.63 7.77 1.09
CA ILE A 299 -0.23 7.65 -0.32
C ILE A 299 0.71 8.80 -0.71
N LEU A 300 1.75 8.48 -1.47
CA LEU A 300 2.73 9.44 -1.98
C LEU A 300 2.10 10.31 -3.09
N ASN A 301 2.22 11.64 -3.00
CA ASN A 301 1.73 12.57 -4.05
C ASN A 301 2.69 12.70 -5.26
N ARG A 302 3.34 11.60 -5.61
CA ARG A 302 4.26 11.39 -6.73
C ARG A 302 4.20 9.94 -7.19
N ALA A 303 4.39 9.68 -8.47
CA ALA A 303 4.51 8.30 -8.95
C ALA A 303 5.85 7.69 -8.51
N TRP A 304 5.82 6.39 -8.22
CA TRP A 304 7.04 5.61 -7.98
C TRP A 304 7.81 5.44 -9.30
N THR A 305 9.13 5.59 -9.27
CA THR A 305 10.00 5.46 -10.45
C THR A 305 11.31 4.79 -10.06
N VAL A 306 12.04 4.24 -11.04
CA VAL A 306 13.34 3.58 -10.83
C VAL A 306 14.29 4.44 -9.98
N ASN A 307 14.31 5.74 -10.27
CA ASN A 307 15.24 6.71 -9.69
C ASN A 307 14.81 7.20 -8.29
N ASN A 308 13.51 7.19 -7.98
CA ASN A 308 12.99 7.68 -6.70
C ASN A 308 12.62 6.57 -5.69
N LEU A 309 12.60 5.31 -6.11
CA LEU A 309 12.06 4.20 -5.32
C LEU A 309 12.76 4.02 -3.96
N ASN A 310 14.09 3.89 -3.95
CA ASN A 310 14.85 3.63 -2.72
C ASN A 310 14.85 4.85 -1.76
N SER A 311 15.00 6.07 -2.28
CA SER A 311 14.99 7.28 -1.47
C SER A 311 13.61 7.60 -0.90
N ASN A 312 12.54 7.35 -1.66
CA ASN A 312 11.18 7.40 -1.14
C ASN A 312 10.90 6.27 -0.14
N PHE A 313 11.37 5.03 -0.35
CA PHE A 313 11.22 3.93 0.61
C PHE A 313 11.80 4.26 1.99
N GLU A 314 13.06 4.71 2.07
CA GLU A 314 13.66 5.12 3.35
C GLU A 314 12.92 6.32 3.97
N LYS A 315 12.54 7.32 3.15
CA LYS A 315 11.80 8.50 3.62
C LYS A 315 10.40 8.14 4.14
N ARG A 316 9.64 7.27 3.46
CA ARG A 316 8.28 6.87 3.85
C ARG A 316 8.29 5.98 5.08
N ALA A 317 9.25 5.05 5.19
CA ALA A 317 9.45 4.26 6.41
C ALA A 317 9.75 5.17 7.62
N LYS A 318 10.74 6.07 7.50
CA LYS A 318 11.07 7.02 8.58
C LYS A 318 9.93 7.97 8.92
N GLN A 319 9.21 8.49 7.92
CA GLN A 319 8.06 9.36 8.18
C GLN A 319 6.91 8.63 8.89
N PHE A 320 6.54 7.42 8.47
CA PHE A 320 5.44 6.70 9.08
C PHE A 320 5.75 6.26 10.52
N ILE A 321 6.94 5.69 10.74
CA ILE A 321 7.37 5.17 12.05
C ILE A 321 7.43 6.28 13.12
N ASN A 322 7.70 7.53 12.74
CA ASN A 322 7.80 8.66 13.67
C ASN A 322 6.54 9.58 13.68
N ASP A 323 5.47 9.26 12.95
CA ASP A 323 4.22 10.05 12.99
C ASP A 323 3.32 9.52 14.13
N THR A 324 3.09 10.39 15.11
CA THR A 324 2.34 10.10 16.35
C THR A 324 0.88 9.72 16.14
N LYS A 325 0.32 9.95 14.94
CA LYS A 325 -1.02 9.48 14.53
C LYS A 325 -1.06 7.98 14.24
N TYR A 326 0.09 7.39 13.94
CA TYR A 326 0.22 5.98 13.54
C TYR A 326 1.03 5.16 14.54
N ASN A 327 1.98 5.77 15.26
CA ASN A 327 2.89 5.10 16.18
C ASN A 327 3.26 5.99 17.37
N GLN A 328 3.15 5.46 18.59
CA GLN A 328 3.65 6.07 19.84
C GLN A 328 4.88 5.28 20.27
N ILE A 329 6.07 5.90 20.27
CA ILE A 329 7.33 5.20 20.52
C ILE A 329 8.07 5.82 21.71
N ALA A 330 8.21 5.03 22.79
CA ALA A 330 9.14 5.27 23.89
C ALA A 330 10.13 4.08 24.00
N ALA A 331 11.07 4.16 24.94
CA ALA A 331 12.12 3.14 25.10
C ALA A 331 11.56 1.76 25.48
N ASP A 332 10.76 1.70 26.56
CA ASP A 332 10.30 0.45 27.19
C ASP A 332 8.88 0.05 26.80
N LYS A 333 8.18 0.92 26.06
CA LYS A 333 6.81 0.68 25.60
C LYS A 333 6.54 1.40 24.28
N ILE A 334 5.92 0.67 23.35
CA ILE A 334 5.48 1.21 22.05
C ILE A 334 4.00 0.86 21.80
N LYS A 335 3.27 1.77 21.16
CA LYS A 335 1.96 1.47 20.55
C LYS A 335 2.04 1.73 19.06
N VAL A 336 1.96 0.70 18.22
CA VAL A 336 2.22 0.82 16.78
C VAL A 336 1.03 0.41 15.92
N SER A 337 0.97 0.86 14.67
CA SER A 337 -0.14 0.53 13.75
C SER A 337 -0.25 -0.99 13.51
N LYS A 338 -1.49 -1.51 13.39
CA LYS A 338 -1.74 -2.96 13.17
C LYS A 338 -1.10 -3.54 11.91
N ILE A 339 -0.58 -2.73 10.98
CA ILE A 339 0.23 -3.27 9.88
C ILE A 339 1.46 -4.05 10.40
N PHE A 340 2.03 -3.67 11.55
CA PHE A 340 3.14 -4.40 12.16
C PHE A 340 2.73 -5.73 12.79
N GLU A 341 1.45 -5.90 13.13
CA GLU A 341 0.82 -7.16 13.55
C GLU A 341 0.51 -8.02 12.32
N TRP A 342 -0.28 -7.50 11.38
CA TRP A 342 -0.80 -8.24 10.21
C TRP A 342 0.28 -8.71 9.23
N TYR A 343 1.38 -7.97 9.13
CA TYR A 343 2.51 -8.27 8.25
C TYR A 343 3.81 -8.55 9.02
N ALA A 344 3.72 -9.01 10.27
CA ALA A 344 4.88 -9.28 11.14
C ALA A 344 5.97 -10.16 10.47
N SER A 345 5.57 -11.10 9.62
CA SER A 345 6.47 -11.95 8.81
C SER A 345 7.47 -11.18 7.95
N ASP A 346 7.10 -9.98 7.51
CA ASP A 346 7.87 -9.19 6.54
C ASP A 346 8.87 -8.27 7.25
N PHE A 347 8.50 -7.79 8.45
CA PHE A 347 9.36 -6.95 9.30
C PHE A 347 10.42 -7.76 10.06
N GLY A 348 10.20 -9.08 10.25
CA GLY A 348 11.13 -9.94 10.98
C GLY A 348 11.12 -9.60 12.48
N ASN A 349 12.29 -9.25 13.04
CA ASN A 349 12.32 -8.70 14.40
C ASN A 349 11.83 -7.24 14.37
N LEU A 350 10.60 -7.03 14.85
CA LEU A 350 9.91 -5.74 14.82
C LEU A 350 10.71 -4.61 15.48
N ILE A 351 11.30 -4.84 16.67
CA ILE A 351 12.04 -3.83 17.41
C ILE A 351 13.32 -3.42 16.67
N ASN A 352 14.03 -4.37 16.04
CA ASN A 352 15.18 -4.08 15.19
C ASN A 352 14.78 -3.32 13.92
N PHE A 353 13.65 -3.67 13.30
CA PHE A 353 13.13 -2.95 12.13
C PHE A 353 12.73 -1.51 12.47
N LEU A 354 11.99 -1.30 13.56
CA LEU A 354 11.62 0.04 14.03
C LEU A 354 12.85 0.87 14.41
N ASN A 355 13.83 0.28 15.10
CA ASN A 355 15.08 0.94 15.46
C ASN A 355 15.94 1.39 14.26
N LYS A 356 15.72 0.86 13.04
CA LYS A 356 16.37 1.38 11.83
C LYS A 356 15.87 2.79 11.45
N TYR A 357 14.63 3.14 11.83
CA TYR A 357 13.94 4.33 11.33
C TYR A 357 13.44 5.29 12.43
N SER A 358 13.22 4.79 13.64
CA SER A 358 12.79 5.57 14.80
C SER A 358 13.83 6.62 15.19
N ASN A 359 13.36 7.78 15.63
CA ASN A 359 14.19 8.79 16.30
C ASN A 359 14.44 8.42 17.78
N THR A 360 13.56 7.61 18.38
CA THR A 360 13.68 7.10 19.76
C THR A 360 14.24 5.68 19.73
N LYS A 361 15.30 5.40 20.49
CA LYS A 361 15.82 4.05 20.68
C LYS A 361 14.81 3.22 21.49
N ILE A 362 14.39 2.10 20.93
CA ILE A 362 13.50 1.10 21.56
C ILE A 362 14.36 -0.02 22.15
N ASN A 363 14.07 -0.40 23.40
CA ASN A 363 14.73 -1.48 24.12
C ASN A 363 14.26 -2.86 23.59
N SER A 364 15.10 -3.89 23.70
CA SER A 364 14.87 -5.21 23.07
C SER A 364 13.67 -5.99 23.63
N ASP A 365 13.28 -5.65 24.85
CA ASP A 365 12.23 -6.20 25.70
C ASP A 365 11.00 -5.26 25.81
N ALA A 366 11.01 -4.14 25.07
CA ALA A 366 9.97 -3.12 25.13
C ALA A 366 8.56 -3.69 24.85
N LYS A 367 7.59 -3.33 25.70
CA LYS A 367 6.21 -3.82 25.57
C LYS A 367 5.57 -3.27 24.29
N VAL A 368 5.22 -4.16 23.38
CA VAL A 368 4.48 -3.84 22.16
C VAL A 368 2.97 -3.89 22.43
N GLU A 369 2.26 -2.81 22.11
CA GLU A 369 0.81 -2.75 21.96
C GLU A 369 0.46 -2.32 20.53
N TYR A 370 -0.72 -2.69 20.03
CA TYR A 370 -1.18 -2.30 18.69
C TYR A 370 -2.34 -1.30 18.77
N LEU A 371 -2.24 -0.20 18.02
CA LEU A 371 -3.25 0.87 17.95
C LEU A 371 -4.43 0.46 17.06
N ASP A 372 -5.64 0.95 17.34
CA ASP A 372 -6.82 0.64 16.53
C ASP A 372 -6.79 1.24 15.12
N TYR A 373 -7.42 0.51 14.19
CA TYR A 373 -7.29 0.77 12.77
C TYR A 373 -8.55 1.47 12.22
N ASN A 374 -8.40 2.75 11.91
CA ASN A 374 -9.48 3.60 11.43
C ASN A 374 -9.72 3.35 9.92
N TRP A 375 -10.74 2.54 9.63
CA TRP A 375 -11.11 2.12 8.28
C TRP A 375 -11.80 3.19 7.41
N ASN A 376 -12.14 4.38 7.95
CA ASN A 376 -12.74 5.46 7.16
C ASN A 376 -11.80 5.94 6.04
N LEU A 377 -12.32 6.51 4.95
CA LEU A 377 -11.49 6.98 3.82
C LEU A 377 -10.43 8.01 4.22
N ASN A 378 -9.25 7.92 3.60
CA ASN A 378 -8.11 8.83 3.80
C ASN A 378 -8.22 10.16 3.02
N GLU A 379 -9.38 10.81 3.08
CA GLU A 379 -9.62 12.18 2.58
C GLU A 379 -9.46 13.25 3.67
#